data_AF-A0A166C872-F1
#
_entry.id   AF-A0A166C872-F1
#
_cell.length_a   1.000
_cell.length_b   1.000
_cell.length_c   1.000
_cell.angle_alpha   90.00
_cell.angle_beta   90.00
_cell.angle_gamma   90.00
#
_symmetry.space_group_name_H-M   'P 1'
#
loop_
_entity.id
_entity.type
_entity.pdbx_description
1 polymer ?
#
loop_
_entity_poly.entity_id
_entity_poly.type
_entity_poly.pdbx_seq_one_letter_code
_entity_poly.pdbx_strand_id
1 'polypeptide(L)'
;MIIIVRLFEIALKDKEFRSLTTDHFKAYEALADHFHVFHQQCIFHHFQNINKSVYPLFKDKSLSEVEKMQVALELTKYRNIFRTYNEQEANDLMDDFMENKNTLNKGLYRNLDKIMKHFQRHTIHKKQYNP
;
A
#
# COMPACT_ATOMS: atom_id res chain seq x y z
N MET A 1 -1.74 -13.75 19.97
CA MET A 1 -2.62 -12.58 19.78
C MET A 1 -3.09 -11.99 21.12
N ILE A 2 -3.56 -12.81 22.08
CA ILE A 2 -4.04 -12.37 23.41
C ILE A 2 -3.05 -11.47 24.17
N ILE A 3 -1.74 -11.77 24.12
CA ILE A 3 -0.72 -10.98 24.83
C ILE A 3 -0.56 -9.56 24.25
N ILE A 4 -0.66 -9.41 22.92
CA ILE A 4 -0.46 -8.12 22.25
C ILE A 4 -1.66 -7.20 22.49
N VAL A 5 -2.88 -7.73 22.41
CA VAL A 5 -4.11 -6.96 22.72
C VAL A 5 -4.03 -6.39 24.13
N ARG A 6 -3.71 -7.24 25.11
CA ARG A 6 -3.60 -6.81 26.51
C ARG A 6 -2.50 -5.79 26.75
N LEU A 7 -1.38 -5.89 26.02
CA LEU A 7 -0.32 -4.87 26.04
C LEU A 7 -0.82 -3.51 25.53
N PHE A 8 -1.59 -3.50 24.43
CA PHE A 8 -2.17 -2.28 23.88
C PHE A 8 -3.21 -1.68 24.83
N GLU A 9 -4.12 -2.47 25.38
CA GLU A 9 -5.11 -2.02 26.37
C GLU A 9 -4.45 -1.33 27.59
N ILE A 10 -3.34 -1.90 28.08
CA ILE A 10 -2.59 -1.32 29.20
C ILE A 10 -1.85 -0.05 28.78
N ALA A 11 -1.13 -0.10 27.65
CA ALA A 11 -0.27 1.01 27.21
C ALA A 11 -1.06 2.25 26.75
N LEU A 12 -2.27 2.02 26.24
CA LEU A 12 -3.20 3.02 25.72
C LEU A 12 -4.28 3.41 26.72
N LYS A 13 -4.24 2.85 27.94
CA LYS A 13 -5.15 3.25 29.00
C LYS A 13 -5.08 4.78 29.17
N ASP A 14 -6.24 5.42 29.06
CA ASP A 14 -6.43 6.87 29.16
C ASP A 14 -5.72 7.69 28.06
N LYS A 15 -5.31 7.07 26.95
CA LYS A 15 -4.71 7.73 25.78
C LYS A 15 -5.57 7.55 24.54
N GLU A 16 -5.66 8.61 23.74
CA GLU A 16 -6.36 8.55 22.47
C GLU A 16 -5.51 7.81 21.42
N PHE A 17 -5.93 6.60 21.05
CA PHE A 17 -5.25 5.81 20.03
C PHE A 17 -5.86 6.12 18.66
N ARG A 18 -5.25 7.04 17.92
CA ARG A 18 -5.80 7.54 16.65
C ARG A 18 -5.40 6.70 15.45
N SER A 19 -4.15 6.25 15.40
CA SER A 19 -3.59 5.57 14.24
C SER A 19 -2.50 4.56 14.59
N LEU A 20 -2.39 3.54 13.75
CA LEU A 20 -1.41 2.48 13.82
C LEU A 20 -0.80 2.27 12.43
N THR A 21 0.53 2.37 12.34
CA THR A 21 1.27 1.94 11.15
C THR A 21 2.00 0.64 11.45
N THR A 22 1.77 -0.39 10.64
CA THR A 22 2.41 -1.70 10.85
C THR A 22 3.07 -2.24 9.59
N ASP A 23 3.90 -3.25 9.77
CA ASP A 23 4.41 -4.04 8.65
C ASP A 23 3.28 -4.87 8.00
N HIS A 24 3.60 -5.52 6.89
CA HIS A 24 2.68 -6.38 6.11
C HIS A 24 2.39 -7.71 6.84
N PHE A 25 1.61 -7.65 7.93
CA PHE A 25 1.18 -8.83 8.66
C PHE A 25 -0.32 -8.76 9.01
N LYS A 26 -1.08 -9.76 8.55
CA LYS A 26 -2.56 -9.79 8.68
C LYS A 26 -3.05 -9.67 10.12
N ALA A 27 -2.30 -10.17 11.10
CA ALA A 27 -2.72 -10.08 12.50
C ALA A 27 -2.79 -8.63 13.02
N TYR A 28 -2.07 -7.69 12.40
CA TYR A 28 -2.15 -6.29 12.74
C TYR A 28 -3.42 -5.62 12.21
N GLU A 29 -3.96 -6.07 11.09
CA GLU A 29 -5.24 -5.59 10.57
C GLU A 29 -6.36 -5.92 11.55
N ALA A 30 -6.44 -7.18 11.99
CA ALA A 30 -7.41 -7.62 12.99
C ALA A 30 -7.27 -6.87 14.32
N LEU A 31 -6.03 -6.54 14.72
CA LEU A 31 -5.79 -5.77 15.93
C LEU A 31 -6.27 -4.32 15.77
N ALA A 32 -5.99 -3.70 14.63
CA ALA A 32 -6.43 -2.33 14.39
C ALA A 32 -7.96 -2.22 14.27
N ASP A 33 -8.61 -3.21 13.64
CA ASP A 33 -10.07 -3.30 13.58
C ASP A 33 -10.67 -3.47 14.99
N HIS A 34 -10.04 -4.29 15.85
CA HIS A 34 -10.47 -4.47 17.24
C HIS A 34 -10.39 -3.19 18.08
N PHE A 35 -9.34 -2.38 17.88
CA PHE A 35 -9.18 -1.10 18.58
C PHE A 35 -9.86 0.08 17.87
N HIS A 36 -10.56 -0.15 16.76
CA HIS A 36 -11.21 0.88 15.94
C HIS A 36 -10.28 2.05 15.56
N VAL A 37 -9.02 1.75 15.21
CA VAL A 37 -8.02 2.77 14.88
C VAL A 37 -7.69 2.84 13.41
N PHE A 38 -7.25 4.01 12.95
CA PHE A 38 -6.76 4.17 11.58
C PHE A 38 -5.55 3.26 11.36
N HIS A 39 -5.68 2.31 10.44
CA HIS A 39 -4.61 1.39 10.12
C HIS A 39 -4.02 1.69 8.76
N GLN A 40 -2.71 1.90 8.72
CA GLN A 40 -1.95 1.98 7.48
C GLN A 40 -0.84 0.94 7.51
N GLN A 41 -0.77 0.08 6.49
CA GLN A 41 0.44 -0.72 6.33
C GLN A 41 1.57 0.21 5.88
N CYS A 42 2.76 0.02 6.44
CA CYS A 42 3.95 0.81 6.17
C CYS A 42 4.23 0.86 4.66
N ILE A 43 4.14 2.06 4.08
CA ILE A 43 4.36 2.32 2.65
C ILE A 43 5.74 1.85 2.20
N PHE A 44 6.76 1.95 3.06
CA PHE A 44 8.09 1.45 2.79
C PHE A 44 8.11 -0.06 2.55
N HIS A 45 7.47 -0.83 3.44
CA HIS A 45 7.37 -2.28 3.31
C HIS A 45 6.49 -2.69 2.13
N HIS A 46 5.43 -1.93 1.86
CA HIS A 46 4.62 -2.12 0.66
C HIS A 46 5.49 -1.99 -0.60
N PHE A 47 6.22 -0.89 -0.75
CA PHE A 47 7.13 -0.64 -1.87
C PHE A 47 8.22 -1.70 -1.98
N GLN A 48 8.84 -2.09 -0.86
CA GLN A 48 9.87 -3.12 -0.84
C GLN A 48 9.34 -4.46 -1.36
N ASN A 49 8.12 -4.84 -1.00
CA ASN A 49 7.52 -6.10 -1.44
C ASN A 49 7.15 -6.07 -2.93
N ILE A 50 6.62 -4.96 -3.45
CA ILE A 50 6.38 -4.79 -4.89
C ILE A 50 7.69 -4.82 -5.66
N ASN A 51 8.70 -4.11 -5.17
CA ASN A 51 10.04 -4.07 -5.75
C ASN A 51 10.63 -5.48 -5.91
N LYS A 52 10.47 -6.39 -4.94
CA LYS A 52 10.95 -7.79 -5.08
C LYS A 52 10.40 -8.50 -6.33
N SER A 53 9.20 -8.13 -6.79
CA SER A 53 8.57 -8.71 -7.99
C SER A 53 8.97 -8.00 -9.28
N VAL A 54 9.38 -6.73 -9.20
CA VAL A 54 9.69 -5.89 -10.37
C VAL A 54 11.20 -5.83 -10.65
N TYR A 55 12.05 -5.80 -9.62
CA TYR A 55 13.50 -5.70 -9.75
C TYR A 55 14.16 -6.79 -10.61
N PRO A 56 13.68 -8.05 -10.63
CA PRO A 56 14.21 -9.06 -11.55
C PRO A 56 14.12 -8.66 -13.02
N LEU A 57 13.12 -7.85 -13.43
CA LEU A 57 12.95 -7.39 -14.81
C LEU A 57 14.11 -6.50 -15.27
N PHE A 58 14.66 -5.66 -14.39
CA PHE A 58 15.83 -4.83 -14.74
C PHE A 58 17.10 -5.65 -14.99
N LYS A 59 17.17 -6.87 -14.42
CA LYS A 59 18.29 -7.79 -14.59
C LYS A 59 18.07 -8.77 -15.75
N ASP A 60 16.87 -8.78 -16.33
CA ASP A 60 16.53 -9.65 -17.43
C ASP A 60 17.25 -9.20 -18.70
N LYS A 61 18.04 -10.11 -19.29
CA LYS A 61 18.79 -9.85 -20.53
C LYS A 61 17.92 -9.94 -21.78
N SER A 62 16.73 -10.54 -21.68
CA SER A 62 15.76 -10.62 -22.78
C SER A 62 15.02 -9.31 -23.02
N LEU A 63 15.00 -8.41 -22.02
CA LEU A 63 14.40 -7.09 -22.15
C LEU A 63 15.41 -6.08 -22.70
N SER A 64 14.95 -5.30 -23.68
CA SER A 64 15.64 -4.12 -24.18
C SER A 64 15.71 -3.00 -23.12
N GLU A 65 16.62 -2.05 -23.33
CA GLU A 65 16.71 -0.88 -22.46
C GLU A 65 15.42 -0.03 -22.49
N VAL A 66 14.74 0.03 -23.64
CA VAL A 66 13.45 0.72 -23.77
C VAL A 66 12.37 0.05 -22.91
N GLU A 67 12.31 -1.29 -22.91
CA GLU A 67 11.38 -2.03 -22.04
C GLU A 67 11.71 -1.83 -20.56
N LYS A 68 13.00 -1.77 -20.19
CA LYS A 68 13.40 -1.48 -18.81
C LYS A 68 13.05 -0.05 -18.40
N MET A 69 13.19 0.92 -19.29
CA MET A 69 12.72 2.30 -19.06
C MET A 69 11.22 2.32 -18.82
N GLN A 70 10.45 1.57 -19.62
CA GLN A 70 9.01 1.45 -19.44
C GLN A 70 8.64 0.85 -18.06
N VAL A 71 9.34 -0.20 -17.62
CA VAL A 71 9.18 -0.76 -16.26
C VAL A 71 9.46 0.29 -15.18
N ALA A 72 10.49 1.13 -15.34
CA ALA A 72 10.81 2.19 -14.39
C ALA A 72 9.72 3.29 -14.35
N LEU A 73 9.16 3.65 -15.51
CA LEU A 73 8.06 4.60 -15.61
C LEU A 73 6.81 4.06 -14.91
N GLU A 74 6.44 2.81 -15.15
CA GLU A 74 5.30 2.17 -14.49
C GLU A 74 5.47 2.09 -12.97
N LEU A 75 6.68 1.74 -12.50
CA LEU A 75 6.98 1.71 -11.08
C LEU A 75 6.89 3.10 -10.44
N THR A 76 7.22 4.15 -11.20
CA THR A 76 7.10 5.56 -10.76
C THR A 76 5.64 5.97 -10.67
N LYS A 77 4.83 5.68 -11.70
CA LYS A 77 3.38 5.92 -11.69
C LYS A 77 2.72 5.27 -10.47
N TYR A 78 2.99 3.98 -10.24
CA TYR A 78 2.51 3.26 -9.07
C TYR A 78 2.90 3.95 -7.74
N ARG A 79 4.16 4.37 -7.59
CA ARG A 79 4.61 5.03 -6.36
C ARG A 79 3.92 6.38 -6.13
N ASN A 80 3.60 7.10 -7.21
CA ASN A 80 2.98 8.42 -7.12
C ASN A 80 1.56 8.36 -6.53
N ILE A 81 0.82 7.26 -6.78
CA ILE A 81 -0.49 6.99 -6.16
C ILE A 81 -0.44 7.17 -4.64
N PHE A 82 0.64 6.71 -3.99
CA PHE A 82 0.79 6.75 -2.53
C PHE A 82 1.67 7.89 -2.02
N ARG A 83 2.20 8.73 -2.90
CA ARG A 83 3.09 9.85 -2.56
C ARG A 83 2.43 11.21 -2.66
N THR A 84 1.28 11.32 -3.33
CA THR A 84 0.50 12.56 -3.30
C THR A 84 -0.19 12.73 -1.95
N TYR A 85 -0.31 13.99 -1.53
CA TYR A 85 -1.07 14.38 -0.35
C TYR A 85 -2.54 14.72 -0.68
N ASN A 86 -2.87 14.86 -1.96
CA ASN A 86 -4.21 15.15 -2.45
C ASN A 86 -4.96 13.84 -2.72
N GLU A 87 -6.09 13.63 -2.04
CA GLU A 87 -6.88 12.41 -2.18
C GLU A 87 -7.52 12.27 -3.57
N GLN A 88 -8.01 13.36 -4.16
CA GLN A 88 -8.56 13.32 -5.50
C GLN A 88 -7.49 12.93 -6.51
N GLU A 89 -6.32 13.54 -6.42
CA GLU A 89 -5.17 13.18 -7.26
C GLU A 89 -4.76 11.70 -7.07
N ALA A 90 -4.78 11.20 -5.82
CA ALA A 90 -4.47 9.80 -5.54
C ALA A 90 -5.48 8.85 -6.20
N ASN A 91 -6.78 9.20 -6.17
CA ASN A 91 -7.84 8.44 -6.83
C ASN A 91 -7.70 8.49 -8.35
N ASP A 92 -7.48 9.67 -8.94
CA ASP A 92 -7.29 9.84 -10.38
C ASP A 92 -6.08 9.02 -10.89
N LEU A 93 -4.97 9.05 -10.14
CA LEU A 93 -3.77 8.25 -10.44
C LEU A 93 -4.03 6.74 -10.32
N MET A 94 -4.85 6.32 -9.35
CA MET A 94 -5.23 4.91 -9.20
C MET A 94 -6.15 4.47 -10.35
N ASP A 95 -7.10 5.32 -10.75
CA ASP A 95 -8.01 5.02 -11.85
C ASP A 95 -7.24 4.89 -13.17
N ASP A 96 -6.34 5.83 -13.51
CA ASP A 96 -5.44 5.70 -14.67
C ASP A 96 -4.61 4.40 -14.60
N PHE A 97 -4.08 4.08 -13.42
CA PHE A 97 -3.28 2.87 -13.23
C PHE A 97 -4.10 1.58 -13.46
N MET A 98 -5.38 1.58 -13.09
CA MET A 98 -6.29 0.45 -13.24
C MET A 98 -6.87 0.31 -14.65
N GLU A 99 -7.15 1.42 -15.34
CA GLU A 99 -7.56 1.43 -16.74
C GLU A 99 -6.46 0.85 -17.64
N ASN A 100 -5.20 1.18 -17.34
CA ASN A 100 -4.04 0.69 -18.07
C ASN A 100 -3.48 -0.64 -17.52
N LYS A 101 -4.23 -1.39 -16.70
CA LYS A 101 -3.71 -2.61 -16.05
C LYS A 101 -3.17 -3.67 -17.01
N ASN A 102 -3.72 -3.74 -18.22
CA ASN A 102 -3.34 -4.73 -19.23
C ASN A 102 -1.98 -4.43 -19.88
N THR A 103 -1.48 -3.20 -19.73
CA THR A 103 -0.17 -2.80 -20.25
C THR A 103 0.93 -2.87 -19.19
N LEU A 104 0.58 -3.17 -17.93
CA LEU A 104 1.54 -3.24 -16.84
C LEU A 104 2.52 -4.40 -17.01
N ASN A 105 3.77 -4.18 -16.60
CA ASN A 105 4.73 -5.26 -16.48
C ASN A 105 4.23 -6.36 -15.53
N LYS A 106 4.68 -7.59 -15.79
CA LYS A 106 4.26 -8.80 -15.05
C LYS A 106 4.46 -8.67 -13.53
N GLY A 107 5.46 -7.91 -13.08
CA GLY A 107 5.74 -7.70 -11.66
C GLY A 107 4.66 -6.88 -10.97
N LEU A 108 4.21 -5.78 -11.59
CA LEU A 108 3.12 -4.94 -11.10
C LEU A 108 1.77 -5.65 -11.25
N TYR A 109 1.51 -6.24 -12.42
CA TYR A 109 0.26 -6.96 -12.69
C TYR A 109 -0.03 -8.04 -11.63
N ARG A 110 0.97 -8.86 -11.29
CA ARG A 110 0.85 -9.91 -10.25
C ARG A 110 0.53 -9.39 -8.85
N ASN A 111 0.76 -8.10 -8.60
CA ASN A 111 0.51 -7.49 -7.31
C ASN A 111 -0.66 -6.50 -7.31
N LEU A 112 -1.43 -6.40 -8.40
CA LEU A 112 -2.58 -5.48 -8.51
C LEU A 112 -3.53 -5.60 -7.32
N ASP A 113 -3.94 -6.81 -6.96
CA ASP A 113 -4.83 -7.04 -5.81
C ASP A 113 -4.27 -6.49 -4.50
N LYS A 114 -2.95 -6.58 -4.30
CA LYS A 114 -2.29 -6.06 -3.09
C LYS A 114 -2.22 -4.54 -3.11
N ILE A 115 -1.93 -3.96 -4.27
CA ILE A 115 -1.89 -2.51 -4.48
C ILE A 115 -3.28 -1.93 -4.22
N MET A 116 -4.33 -2.51 -4.82
CA MET A 116 -5.72 -2.09 -4.60
C MET A 116 -6.13 -2.21 -3.14
N LYS A 117 -5.87 -3.34 -2.48
CA LYS A 117 -6.21 -3.52 -1.05
C LYS A 117 -5.53 -2.49 -0.16
N HIS A 118 -4.25 -2.22 -0.41
CA HIS A 118 -3.49 -1.23 0.35
C HIS A 118 -4.03 0.18 0.13
N PHE A 119 -4.34 0.53 -1.12
CA PHE A 119 -4.95 1.81 -1.48
C PHE A 119 -6.32 2.01 -0.86
N GLN A 120 -7.21 1.01 -0.95
CA GLN A 120 -8.52 1.03 -0.31
C GLN A 120 -8.40 1.23 1.19
N ARG A 121 -7.48 0.54 1.86
CA ARG A 121 -7.26 0.73 3.30
C ARG A 121 -6.76 2.15 3.61
N HIS A 122 -6.00 2.75 2.71
CA HIS A 122 -5.53 4.13 2.83
C HIS A 122 -6.64 5.18 2.60
N THR A 123 -7.63 4.90 1.75
CA THR A 123 -8.70 5.84 1.36
C THR A 123 -10.03 5.65 2.12
N ILE A 124 -10.42 4.41 2.46
CA ILE A 124 -11.70 4.10 3.12
C ILE A 124 -11.88 4.83 4.46
N HIS A 125 -10.79 5.06 5.20
CA HIS A 125 -10.87 5.61 6.55
C HIS A 125 -10.88 7.14 6.63
N LYS A 126 -10.62 7.86 5.52
CA LYS A 126 -10.80 9.33 5.49
C LYS A 126 -12.28 9.74 5.51
N LYS A 127 -13.20 8.84 5.11
CA LYS A 127 -14.64 9.10 5.11
C LYS A 127 -15.32 8.93 6.47
N GLN A 128 -14.67 8.29 7.45
CA GLN A 128 -15.27 7.99 8.76
C GLN A 128 -14.95 9.03 9.85
N TYR A 129 -14.05 9.98 9.58
CA TYR A 129 -13.57 10.98 10.54
C TYR A 129 -13.56 12.42 9.98
N ASN A 130 -14.50 12.75 9.09
CA ASN A 130 -14.90 14.14 8.91
C ASN A 130 -15.99 14.44 9.97
N PRO A 131 -15.70 15.22 11.02
CA PRO A 131 -16.73 15.73 11.93
C PRO A 131 -17.72 16.63 11.19
#